data_AF-A0AA38YWN2-F1
#
_entry.id   AF-A0AA38YWN2-F1
#
_cell.length_a   1.000
_cell.length_b   1.000
_cell.length_c   1.000
_cell.angle_alpha   90.00
_cell.angle_beta   90.00
_cell.angle_gamma   90.00
#
_symmetry.space_group_name_H-M   'P 1'
#
loop_
_entity.id
_entity.type
_entity.pdbx_description
1 polymer ?
#
loop_
_entity_poly.entity_id
_entity_poly.type
_entity_poly.pdbx_seq_one_letter_code
_entity_poly.pdbx_strand_id
1 'polypeptide(L)' 'MGQIIGPQTSHAAWNALENILSASSKARIMQLSLAFETTRKGSLTMMEYILKLKTLSDNLATIGKPVVENDQIF' A
#
# COMPACT_ATOMS: atom_id res chain seq x y z
N MET A 1 -32.28 -26.80 3.04
CA MET A 1 -32.07 -25.57 2.24
C MET A 1 -30.96 -24.76 2.91
N GLY A 2 -29.85 -24.52 2.21
CA GLY A 2 -28.79 -23.58 2.59
C GLY A 2 -27.53 -24.20 3.19
N GLN A 3 -26.68 -24.81 2.37
CA GLN A 3 -25.31 -25.16 2.78
C GLN A 3 -24.41 -23.95 2.56
N ILE A 4 -23.78 -23.47 3.63
CA ILE A 4 -22.73 -22.45 3.62
C ILE A 4 -21.54 -22.94 2.79
N ILE A 5 -21.34 -22.35 1.62
CA ILE A 5 -20.20 -22.63 0.74
C ILE A 5 -19.00 -21.83 1.26
N GLY A 6 -18.33 -22.37 2.29
CA GLY A 6 -16.96 -22.00 2.64
C GLY A 6 -15.96 -22.89 1.89
N PRO A 7 -14.71 -22.43 1.65
CA PRO A 7 -13.70 -23.23 0.96
C PRO A 7 -13.52 -24.58 1.65
N GLN A 8 -13.89 -25.66 0.95
CA GLN A 8 -14.07 -27.00 1.53
C GLN A 8 -12.76 -27.69 1.95
N THR A 9 -11.62 -27.04 1.75
CA THR A 9 -10.30 -27.54 2.16
C THR A 9 -9.48 -26.39 2.72
N SER A 10 -8.65 -26.69 3.72
CA SER A 10 -7.70 -25.71 4.28
C SER A 10 -6.84 -25.07 3.18
N HIS A 11 -6.50 -25.83 2.14
CA HIS A 11 -5.76 -25.34 0.97
C HIS A 11 -6.53 -24.28 0.18
N ALA A 12 -7.82 -24.47 -0.08
CA ALA A 12 -8.64 -23.46 -0.76
C ALA A 12 -8.83 -22.20 0.09
N ALA A 13 -8.92 -22.33 1.42
CA ALA A 13 -8.98 -21.19 2.33
C ALA A 13 -7.66 -20.41 2.32
N TRP A 14 -6.52 -21.10 2.37
CA TRP A 14 -5.20 -20.47 2.26
C TRP A 14 -5.00 -19.77 0.92
N ASN A 15 -5.36 -20.39 -0.19
CA ASN A 15 -5.24 -19.77 -1.51
C ASN A 15 -6.15 -18.53 -1.64
N ALA A 16 -7.38 -18.58 -1.12
CA ALA A 16 -8.26 -17.41 -1.12
C ALA A 16 -7.68 -16.26 -0.29
N LEU A 17 -7.15 -16.57 0.89
CA LEU A 17 -6.52 -15.60 1.78
C LEU A 17 -5.24 -15.02 1.18
N GLU A 18 -4.38 -15.84 0.58
CA GLU A 18 -3.20 -15.40 -0.14
C GLU A 18 -3.56 -14.48 -1.30
N ASN A 19 -4.57 -14.83 -2.11
CA ASN A 19 -5.03 -13.98 -3.20
C ASN A 19 -5.57 -12.64 -2.71
N ILE A 20 -6.37 -12.62 -1.65
CA ILE A 20 -6.91 -11.38 -1.07
C ILE A 20 -5.78 -10.54 -0.49
N LEU A 21 -4.84 -11.14 0.24
CA LEU A 21 -3.69 -10.43 0.82
C LEU A 21 -2.73 -9.93 -0.26
N SER A 22 -2.52 -10.69 -1.33
CA SER A 22 -1.68 -10.31 -2.46
C SER A 22 -2.30 -9.14 -3.24
N ALA A 23 -3.59 -9.23 -3.58
CA ALA A 23 -4.32 -8.14 -4.23
C ALA A 23 -4.37 -6.88 -3.35
N SER A 24 -4.65 -7.04 -2.05
CA SER A 24 -4.65 -5.95 -1.07
C SER A 24 -3.27 -5.30 -0.92
N SER A 25 -2.21 -6.11 -0.89
CA SER A 25 -0.83 -5.61 -0.81
C SER A 25 -0.44 -4.81 -2.05
N LYS A 26 -0.77 -5.32 -3.25
CA LYS A 26 -0.52 -4.61 -4.50
C LYS A 26 -1.30 -3.29 -4.60
N ALA A 27 -2.60 -3.32 -4.26
CA ALA A 27 -3.43 -2.13 -4.24
C ALA A 27 -2.88 -1.09 -3.24
N ARG A 28 -2.47 -1.53 -2.05
CA ARG A 28 -1.90 -0.67 -1.02
C ARG A 28 -0.58 -0.03 -1.45
N ILE A 29 0.29 -0.77 -2.13
CA ILE A 29 1.52 -0.23 -2.73
C ILE A 29 1.18 0.87 -3.74
N MET A 30 0.25 0.60 -4.68
CA MET A 30 -0.15 1.59 -5.69
C MET A 30 -0.74 2.86 -5.06
N GLN A 31 -1.58 2.71 -4.04
CA GLN A 31 -2.17 3.85 -3.33
C GLN A 31 -1.11 4.71 -2.63
N LEU A 32 -0.13 4.07 -1.97
CA LEU A 32 0.95 4.78 -1.28
C LEU A 32 1.90 5.49 -2.27
N SER A 33 2.26 4.84 -3.38
CA SER A 33 3.06 5.46 -4.44
C SER A 33 2.34 6.67 -5.04
N LEU A 34 1.07 6.52 -5.41
CA LEU A 34 0.27 7.63 -5.93
C LEU A 34 0.16 8.78 -4.91
N ALA A 35 -0.09 8.46 -3.64
CA ALA A 35 -0.16 9.46 -2.58
C ALA A 35 1.17 10.20 -2.41
N PHE A 36 2.31 9.51 -2.53
CA PHE A 36 3.63 10.13 -2.48
C PHE A 36 3.85 11.10 -3.65
N GLU A 37 3.62 10.64 -4.89
CA GLU A 37 3.81 11.43 -6.12
C GLU A 37 2.87 12.65 -6.20
N THR A 38 1.63 12.50 -5.72
CA THR A 38 0.62 13.57 -5.77
C THR A 38 0.64 14.46 -4.53
N THR A 39 1.44 14.15 -3.50
CA THR A 39 1.53 15.00 -2.31
C THR A 39 2.19 16.32 -2.69
N ARG A 40 1.39 17.39 -2.64
CA ARG A 40 1.84 18.78 -2.79
C ARG A 40 1.74 19.48 -1.44
N LYS A 41 2.58 20.49 -1.23
CA LYS A 41 2.56 21.30 0.01
C LYS A 41 1.20 21.97 0.23
N GLY A 42 0.61 22.57 -0.80
CA GLY A 42 -0.68 23.27 -0.68
C GLY A 42 -0.68 24.28 0.48
N SER A 43 -1.68 24.18 1.35
CA SER A 43 -1.84 24.98 2.57
C SER A 43 -1.07 24.45 3.79
N LEU A 44 -0.37 23.30 3.67
CA LEU A 44 0.41 22.73 4.77
C LEU A 44 1.60 23.62 5.11
N THR A 45 1.94 23.63 6.40
CA THR A 45 3.25 24.15 6.81
C THR A 45 4.36 23.27 6.24
N MET A 46 5.58 23.81 6.13
CA MET A 46 6.72 23.05 5.61
C MET A 46 7.00 21.80 6.45
N MET A 47 6.84 21.90 7.77
CA MET A 47 7.06 20.79 8.69
C MET A 47 6.03 19.67 8.49
N GLU A 48 4.74 20.02 8.34
CA GLU A 48 3.67 19.04 8.08
C GLU A 48 3.85 18.36 6.73
N TYR A 49 4.25 19.11 5.71
CA TYR A 49 4.53 18.56 4.39
C TYR A 49 5.68 17.55 4.42
N ILE A 50 6.81 17.90 5.05
CA ILE A 50 7.97 17.01 5.19
C ILE A 50 7.60 15.76 6.00
N LEU A 51 6.87 15.93 7.12
CA LEU A 51 6.43 14.81 7.94
C LEU A 51 5.54 13.85 7.14
N LYS A 52 4.60 14.39 6.36
CA LYS A 52 3.71 13.60 5.50
C LYS A 52 4.48 12.80 4.45
N LEU A 53 5.44 13.43 3.77
CA LEU A 53 6.30 12.73 2.81
C LEU A 53 7.11 11.62 3.49
N LYS A 54 7.70 11.91 4.65
CA LYS A 54 8.46 10.92 5.42
C LYS A 54 7.59 9.71 5.80
N THR A 55 6.38 9.94 6.32
CA THR A 55 5.45 8.85 6.67
C THR A 55 5.08 8.00 5.46
N LEU A 56 4.87 8.61 4.29
CA LEU A 56 4.58 7.86 3.06
C LEU A 56 5.79 7.03 2.61
N SER A 57 7.00 7.59 2.67
CA SER A 57 8.24 6.86 2.39
C SER A 57 8.50 5.71 3.35
N ASP A 58 8.31 5.91 4.65
CA ASP A 58 8.48 4.87 5.69
C ASP A 58 7.48 3.72 5.49
N ASN A 59 6.23 4.03 5.13
CA ASN A 59 5.21 3.03 4.81
C ASN A 59 5.58 2.21 3.56
N LEU A 60 6.10 2.86 2.52
CA LEU A 60 6.57 2.20 1.30
C LEU A 60 7.78 1.29 1.58
N ALA A 61 8.74 1.75 2.40
CA ALA A 61 9.87 0.95 2.84
C ALA A 61 9.45 -0.29 3.66
N THR A 62 8.48 -0.13 4.57
CA THR A 62 7.96 -1.24 5.40
C THR A 62 7.32 -2.35 4.57
N ILE A 63 6.76 -2.02 3.40
CA ILE A 63 6.11 -2.98 2.49
C ILE A 63 7.12 -3.54 1.46
N GLY A 64 8.42 -3.25 1.61
CA GLY A 64 9.48 -3.77 0.73
C GLY A 64 9.60 -3.05 -0.60
N LYS A 65 8.99 -1.86 -0.73
CA LYS A 65 9.07 -0.97 -1.89
C LYS A 65 9.70 0.35 -1.45
N PRO A 66 10.98 0.38 -1.05
CA PRO A 66 11.62 1.65 -0.66
C PRO A 66 11.53 2.65 -1.81
N VAL A 67 11.22 3.91 -1.49
CA VAL A 67 11.30 5.00 -2.47
C VAL A 67 12.76 5.11 -2.88
N VAL A 68 13.07 4.73 -4.12
CA VAL A 68 14.41 4.85 -4.67
C VAL A 68 14.60 6.31 -5.07
N GLU A 69 15.64 6.96 -4.55
CA GLU A 69 15.95 8.40 -4.72
C GLU A 69 16.10 8.84 -6.20
N ASN A 70 16.08 7.91 -7.17
CA ASN A 70 16.25 8.19 -8.59
C ASN A 70 15.00 8.64 -9.36
N ASP A 71 13.82 8.72 -8.72
CA ASP A 71 12.59 9.24 -9.37
C ASP A 71 12.27 10.69 -8.98
N GLN A 72 13.19 11.39 -8.31
CA GLN A 72 13.12 12.84 -8.18
C GLN A 72 13.69 13.49 -9.46
N ILE A 73 12.89 13.51 -10.52
CA ILE A 73 13.08 14.48 -11.60
C ILE A 73 12.83 15.87 -11.01
N PHE A 74 13.93 16.61 -10.80
CA PHE A 74 13.95 18.02 -10.45
C PHE A 74 13.19 18.89 -11.47
#